data_AF-B4CTM8-F1
#
_entry.id   AF-B4CTM8-F1
#
_cell.length_a   1.000
_cell.length_b   1.000
_cell.length_c   1.000
_cell.angle_alpha   90.00
_cell.angle_beta   90.00
_cell.angle_gamma   90.00
#
_symmetry.space_group_name_H-M   'P 1'
#
loop_
_entity.id
_entity.type
_entity.pdbx_description
1 polymer ?
#
loop_
_entity_poly.entity_id
_entity_poly.type
_entity_poly.pdbx_seq_one_letter_code
_entity_poly.pdbx_strand_id
1 'polypeptide(L)'
;MKYRLLVDLEAIAVLDAIPKKKRALLLERFVSLRSSPDQYADDHERDISGRRIEIHIYAGYAIHYWIDFADRHVKILTLKVAQ
;
A
#
# COMPACT_ATOMS: atom_id res chain seq x y z
N MET A 1 17.62 -0.79 1.11
CA MET A 1 17.51 0.70 0.99
C MET A 1 16.16 1.11 1.53
N LYS A 2 16.03 2.26 2.21
CA LYS A 2 14.74 2.67 2.80
C LYS A 2 14.04 3.67 1.87
N TYR A 3 12.84 3.37 1.40
CA TYR A 3 11.97 4.34 0.72
C TYR A 3 11.37 5.30 1.75
N ARG A 4 10.85 6.46 1.35
CA ARG A 4 9.94 7.25 2.21
C ARG A 4 8.52 6.77 1.96
N LEU A 5 7.78 6.52 3.04
CA LEU A 5 6.39 6.07 3.00
C LEU A 5 5.47 7.29 2.98
N LEU A 6 4.57 7.34 2.00
CA LEU A 6 3.49 8.32 1.89
C LEU A 6 2.17 7.56 1.86
N VAL A 7 1.12 8.14 2.44
CA VAL A 7 -0.22 7.52 2.49
C VAL A 7 -1.21 8.56 2.03
N ASP A 8 -1.96 8.25 0.98
CA ASP A 8 -2.97 9.14 0.43
C ASP A 8 -4.18 9.23 1.36
N LEU A 9 -4.90 10.35 1.29
CA LEU A 9 -6.05 10.62 2.15
C LEU A 9 -7.16 9.57 1.96
N GLU A 10 -7.33 9.03 0.76
CA GLU A 10 -8.28 7.95 0.50
C GLU A 10 -7.95 6.68 1.31
N ALA A 11 -6.68 6.28 1.34
CA ALA A 11 -6.22 5.17 2.17
C ALA A 11 -6.43 5.45 3.68
N ILE A 12 -6.21 6.69 4.13
CA ILE A 12 -6.49 7.08 5.52
C ILE A 12 -7.97 6.96 5.85
N ALA A 13 -8.86 7.43 4.97
CA ALA A 13 -10.30 7.33 5.17
C ALA A 13 -10.76 5.88 5.32
N VAL A 14 -10.20 4.96 4.52
CA VAL A 14 -10.47 3.53 4.67
C VAL A 14 -9.92 3.00 6.00
N LEU A 15 -8.69 3.36 6.38
CA LEU A 15 -8.09 2.93 7.65
C LEU A 15 -8.90 3.37 8.87
N ASP A 16 -9.50 4.56 8.84
CA ASP A 16 -10.30 5.08 9.95
C ASP A 16 -11.63 4.32 10.13
N ALA A 17 -12.15 3.69 9.07
CA ALA A 17 -13.32 2.81 9.13
C ALA A 17 -12.98 1.37 9.59
N ILE A 18 -11.71 1.01 9.71
CA ILE A 18 -11.26 -0.36 10.05
C ILE A 18 -11.14 -0.53 11.58
N PRO A 19 -11.53 -1.70 12.14
CA PRO A 19 -11.32 -2.00 13.55
C PRO A 19 -9.86 -1.81 13.99
N LYS A 20 -9.65 -1.19 15.15
CA LYS A 20 -8.33 -0.79 15.67
C LYS A 20 -7.25 -1.87 15.54
N LYS A 21 -7.57 -3.14 15.84
CA LYS A 21 -6.64 -4.27 15.73
C LYS A 21 -6.17 -4.49 14.28
N LYS A 22 -7.09 -4.46 13.31
CA LYS A 22 -6.75 -4.63 11.89
C LYS A 22 -6.01 -3.41 11.34
N ARG A 23 -6.41 -2.20 11.75
CA ARG A 23 -5.69 -0.96 11.40
C ARG A 23 -4.23 -1.02 11.84
N ALA A 24 -3.94 -1.47 13.06
CA ALA A 24 -2.58 -1.62 13.56
C ALA A 24 -1.74 -2.57 12.68
N LEU A 25 -2.30 -3.73 12.32
CA LEU A 25 -1.62 -4.70 11.44
C LEU A 25 -1.32 -4.12 10.05
N LEU A 26 -2.25 -3.35 9.47
CA LEU A 26 -2.04 -2.70 8.18
C LEU A 26 -0.94 -1.62 8.25
N LEU A 27 -0.93 -0.80 9.30
CA LEU A 27 0.10 0.21 9.50
C LEU A 27 1.49 -0.40 9.69
N GLU A 28 1.61 -1.49 10.46
CA GLU A 28 2.85 -2.26 10.57
C GLU A 28 3.29 -2.80 9.21
N ARG A 29 2.35 -3.31 8.40
CA ARG A 29 2.64 -3.79 7.05
C ARG A 29 3.14 -2.67 6.13
N PHE A 30 2.61 -1.46 6.23
CA PHE A 30 3.09 -0.32 5.45
C PHE A 30 4.55 0.02 5.76
N VAL A 31 4.97 -0.12 7.03
CA VAL A 31 6.36 0.06 7.44
C VAL A 31 7.26 -1.03 6.82
N SER A 32 6.78 -2.26 6.68
CA SER A 32 7.49 -3.34 5.98
C SER A 32 7.62 -3.06 4.48
N LEU A 33 6.53 -2.62 3.82
CA LEU A 33 6.53 -2.22 2.41
C LEU A 33 7.57 -1.12 2.12
N ARG A 34 7.75 -0.17 3.04
CA ARG A 34 8.79 0.88 2.92
C ARG A 34 10.21 0.31 2.77
N SER A 35 10.47 -0.87 3.32
CA SER A 35 11.81 -1.46 3.39
C SER A 35 12.11 -2.36 2.19
N SER A 36 11.10 -3.10 1.73
CA SER A 36 11.22 -4.08 0.63
C SER A 36 9.93 -4.13 -0.19
N PRO A 37 9.53 -3.06 -0.90
CA PRO A 37 8.22 -3.01 -1.54
C PRO A 37 8.04 -4.07 -2.62
N ASP A 38 9.09 -4.33 -3.42
CA ASP A 38 9.06 -5.31 -4.52
C ASP A 38 8.83 -6.76 -4.05
N GLN A 39 9.08 -7.07 -2.77
CA GLN A 39 8.99 -8.44 -2.24
C GLN A 39 7.56 -8.84 -1.84
N TYR A 40 6.62 -7.89 -1.82
CA TYR A 40 5.26 -8.11 -1.34
C TYR A 40 4.20 -7.94 -2.42
N ALA A 41 4.57 -7.72 -3.69
CA ALA A 41 3.61 -7.62 -4.78
C ALA A 41 3.00 -9.00 -5.08
N ASP A 42 1.71 -9.15 -4.84
CA ASP A 42 0.94 -10.35 -5.19
C ASP A 42 0.35 -10.23 -6.59
N ASP A 43 0.00 -9.02 -7.01
CA ASP A 43 -0.48 -8.68 -8.35
C ASP A 43 -0.14 -7.22 -8.71
N HIS A 44 -0.50 -6.78 -9.91
CA HIS A 44 -0.34 -5.40 -10.35
C HIS A 44 -1.38 -4.98 -11.38
N GLU A 45 -1.68 -3.69 -11.38
CA GLU A 45 -2.52 -3.05 -12.39
C GLU A 45 -1.81 -1.85 -13.02
N ARG A 46 -2.39 -1.31 -14.08
CA ARG A 46 -1.99 0.00 -14.63
C ARG A 46 -3.07 1.02 -14.36
N ASP A 47 -2.68 2.16 -13.82
CA ASP A 47 -3.61 3.27 -13.67
C ASP A 47 -3.88 4.00 -15.00
N ILE A 48 -4.73 5.03 -14.96
CA ILE A 48 -5.09 5.85 -16.12
C ILE A 48 -3.90 6.56 -16.77
N SER A 49 -2.82 6.78 -16.04
CA SER A 49 -1.57 7.39 -16.52
C SER A 49 -0.57 6.34 -17.00
N GLY A 50 -0.95 5.06 -17.00
CA GLY A 50 -0.09 3.93 -17.37
C GLY A 50 0.93 3.53 -16.31
N ARG A 51 0.88 4.09 -15.10
CA ARG A 51 1.78 3.74 -13.99
C ARG A 51 1.43 2.35 -13.48
N ARG A 52 2.45 1.54 -13.20
CA ARG A 52 2.30 0.24 -12.54
C ARG A 52 1.98 0.46 -11.06
N ILE A 53 0.82 -0.01 -10.64
CA ILE A 53 0.37 -0.03 -9.25
C ILE A 53 0.49 -1.46 -8.76
N GLU A 54 1.29 -1.68 -7.73
CA GLU A 54 1.42 -2.98 -7.09
C GLU A 54 0.24 -3.21 -6.15
N ILE A 55 -0.18 -4.47 -6.04
CA ILE A 55 -1.26 -4.91 -5.17
C ILE A 55 -0.67 -5.93 -4.21
N HIS A 56 -0.84 -5.70 -2.91
CA HIS A 56 -0.45 -6.65 -1.86
C HIS A 56 -1.66 -7.05 -1.01
N ILE A 57 -1.96 -8.34 -0.95
CA ILE A 57 -3.04 -8.89 -0.13
C ILE A 57 -2.53 -9.15 1.29
N TYR A 58 -3.08 -8.44 2.27
CA TYR A 58 -2.71 -8.62 3.67
C TYR A 58 -3.89 -8.35 4.61
N ALA A 59 -4.07 -9.21 5.61
CA ALA A 59 -5.10 -9.09 6.65
C ALA A 59 -6.54 -8.92 6.11
N GLY A 60 -6.83 -9.48 4.94
CA GLY A 60 -8.14 -9.38 4.27
C GLY A 60 -8.35 -8.09 3.48
N TYR A 61 -7.28 -7.36 3.17
CA TYR A 61 -7.30 -6.17 2.34
C TYR A 61 -6.28 -6.26 1.21
N ALA A 62 -6.66 -5.73 0.05
CA ALA A 62 -5.75 -5.40 -1.04
C ALA A 62 -5.19 -3.99 -0.81
N ILE A 63 -3.89 -3.91 -0.58
CA ILE A 63 -3.13 -2.68 -0.45
C ILE A 63 -2.64 -2.30 -1.84
N HIS A 64 -3.19 -1.23 -2.41
CA HIS A 64 -2.72 -0.69 -3.69
C HIS A 64 -1.64 0.35 -3.40
N TYR A 65 -0.44 0.12 -3.92
CA TYR A 65 0.71 1.01 -3.68
C TYR A 65 1.53 1.21 -4.93
N TRP A 66 2.18 2.37 -5.00
CA TRP A 66 3.07 2.72 -6.10
C TRP A 66 4.50 2.88 -5.57
N ILE A 67 5.44 2.23 -6.29
CA ILE A 67 6.87 2.35 -6.05
C ILE A 67 7.43 3.39 -7.01
N ASP A 68 7.86 4.51 -6.45
CA ASP A 68 8.50 5.60 -7.18
C ASP A 68 10.01 5.48 -6.96
N PHE A 69 10.67 4.77 -7.87
CA PHE A 69 12.10 4.50 -7.78
C PHE A 69 12.95 5.77 -7.91
N ALA A 70 12.51 6.73 -8.73
CA ALA A 70 13.25 7.97 -8.97
C ALA A 70 13.33 8.82 -7.70
N ASP A 71 12.19 9.01 -7.01
CA ASP A 71 12.14 9.79 -5.78
C ASP A 71 12.34 8.96 -4.50
N ARG A 72 12.49 7.64 -4.65
CA ARG A 72 12.56 6.67 -3.56
C ARG A 72 11.37 6.78 -2.60
N HIS A 73 10.17 6.84 -3.15
CA HIS A 73 8.91 6.78 -2.40
C HIS A 73 8.18 5.44 -2.56
N VAL A 74 7.48 5.05 -1.50
CA VAL A 74 6.36 4.09 -1.57
C VAL A 74 5.12 4.86 -1.18
N LYS A 75 4.14 4.93 -2.07
CA LYS A 75 2.89 5.67 -1.88
C LYS A 75 1.76 4.66 -1.74
N ILE A 76 1.14 4.59 -0.57
CA ILE A 76 -0.08 3.81 -0.37
C ILE A 76 -1.24 4.64 -0.90
N LEU A 77 -1.88 4.17 -1.96
CA LEU A 77 -2.91 4.92 -2.68
C LEU A 77 -4.29 4.65 -2.08
N THR A 78 -4.63 3.37 -1.91
CA THR A 78 -5.92 2.97 -1.36
C THR A 78 -5.88 1.55 -0.78
N LEU A 79 -6.95 1.20 -0.07
CA LEU A 79 -7.20 -0.13 0.49
C LEU A 79 -8.56 -0.61 0.00
N LYS A 80 -8.62 -1.85 -0.47
CA LYS A 80 -9.88 -2.51 -0.84
C LYS A 80 -10.03 -3.79 -0.02
N VAL A 81 -11.25 -4.21 0.27
CA VAL A 81 -11.47 -5.53 0.89
C VAL A 81 -11.06 -6.60 -0.12
N ALA A 82 -10.19 -7.53 0.29
CA ALA A 82 -9.86 -8.69 -0.53
C ALA A 82 -11.00 -9.71 -0.39
N GLN A 83 -11.64 -10.06 -1.51
CA GLN A 83 -12.69 -11.07 -1.59
C GLN A 83 -12.11 -12.42 -1.98
#